data_AF-A0A920S786-F1
#
_entry.id   AF-A0A920S786-F1
#
_cell.length_a   1.000
_cell.length_b   1.000
_cell.length_c   1.000
_cell.angle_alpha   90.00
_cell.angle_beta   90.00
_cell.angle_gamma   90.00
#
_symmetry.space_group_name_H-M   'P 1'
#
loop_
_entity.id
_entity.type
_entity.pdbx_description
1 polymer ?
#
loop_
_entity_poly.entity_id
_entity_poly.type
_entity_poly.pdbx_seq_one_letter_code
_entity_poly.pdbx_strand_id
1 'polypeptide(L)'
;MGFSEVLPHMASVVDDLAFLMSMNSPTNVHGLGSYMQTTGFTLPGFPCMGAWISYALGQINQNLPEFIFMPDPKGLPYNNLGNFTPGFLPARHQGTVINASDSRPVRYLFPPAEARHINAASEQASRDI
;
A
#
# COMPACT_ATOMS: atom_id res chain seq x y z
N MET A 1 0.63 -7.07 -32.54
CA MET A 1 1.70 -6.41 -31.78
C MET A 1 2.41 -7.47 -30.97
N GLY A 2 3.68 -7.74 -31.25
CA GLY A 2 4.45 -8.79 -30.57
C GLY A 2 5.02 -8.30 -29.24
N PHE A 3 5.28 -9.20 -28.30
CA PHE A 3 5.92 -8.90 -27.02
C PHE A 3 7.24 -8.10 -27.19
N SER A 4 8.04 -8.46 -28.20
CA SER A 4 9.30 -7.80 -28.54
C SER A 4 9.14 -6.37 -29.08
N GLU A 5 7.96 -6.00 -29.56
CA GLU A 5 7.67 -4.65 -30.08
C GLU A 5 7.31 -3.68 -28.94
N VAL A 6 6.69 -4.18 -27.87
CA VAL A 6 6.30 -3.40 -26.68
C VAL A 6 7.47 -3.23 -25.72
N LEU A 7 8.37 -4.21 -25.66
CA LEU A 7 9.48 -4.25 -24.72
C LEU A 7 10.82 -4.49 -25.45
N PRO A 8 11.28 -3.53 -26.28
CA PRO A 8 12.38 -3.73 -27.23
C PRO A 8 13.73 -4.02 -26.57
N HIS A 9 13.92 -3.60 -25.32
CA HIS A 9 15.16 -3.81 -24.55
C HIS A 9 15.11 -5.05 -23.66
N MET A 10 13.99 -5.78 -23.61
CA MET A 10 13.85 -6.93 -22.71
C MET A 10 14.75 -8.11 -23.13
N ALA A 11 15.08 -8.19 -24.42
CA ALA A 11 15.93 -9.25 -24.95
C ALA A 11 17.34 -9.26 -24.34
N SER A 12 17.88 -8.11 -23.91
CA SER A 12 19.23 -8.04 -23.34
C SER A 12 19.34 -8.57 -21.91
N VAL A 13 18.21 -8.83 -21.24
CA VAL A 13 18.15 -9.32 -19.85
C VAL A 13 17.31 -10.59 -19.71
N VAL A 14 16.90 -11.21 -20.82
CA VAL A 14 15.91 -12.31 -20.80
C VAL A 14 16.38 -13.52 -19.99
N ASP A 15 17.68 -13.79 -19.98
CA ASP A 15 18.30 -14.89 -19.24
C ASP A 15 18.29 -14.65 -17.72
N ASP A 16 18.12 -13.39 -17.28
CA ASP A 16 18.03 -13.00 -15.87
C ASP A 16 16.57 -12.92 -15.37
N LEU A 17 15.59 -13.15 -16.26
CA LEU A 17 14.17 -13.07 -15.92
C LEU A 17 13.62 -14.42 -15.45
N ALA A 18 12.86 -14.39 -14.35
CA ALA A 18 11.99 -15.48 -13.95
C ALA A 18 10.58 -15.27 -14.50
N PHE A 19 10.06 -16.25 -15.24
CA PHE A 19 8.70 -16.21 -15.80
C PHE A 19 7.70 -16.95 -14.90
N LEU A 20 6.72 -16.23 -14.36
CA LEU A 20 5.60 -16.80 -13.62
C LEU A 20 4.35 -16.92 -14.51
N MET A 21 4.25 -18.04 -15.23
CA MET A 21 3.16 -18.28 -16.19
C MET A 21 1.86 -18.77 -15.54
N SER A 22 1.86 -19.05 -14.24
CA SER A 22 0.70 -19.57 -13.51
C SER A 22 -0.27 -18.49 -13.03
N MET A 23 0.03 -17.21 -13.25
CA MET A 23 -0.87 -16.13 -12.90
C MET A 23 -2.08 -16.13 -13.83
N ASN A 24 -3.26 -16.39 -13.29
CA ASN A 24 -4.53 -16.32 -14.00
C ASN A 24 -5.52 -15.42 -13.24
N SER A 25 -6.38 -14.74 -13.99
CA SER A 25 -7.47 -13.93 -13.44
C SER A 25 -8.79 -14.32 -14.11
N PRO A 26 -9.87 -14.54 -13.36
CA PRO A 26 -11.20 -14.77 -13.93
C PRO A 26 -11.87 -13.48 -14.42
N THR A 27 -11.21 -12.32 -14.28
CA THR A 27 -11.77 -11.02 -14.66
C THR A 27 -10.79 -10.18 -15.48
N ASN A 28 -11.34 -9.44 -16.44
CA ASN A 28 -10.66 -8.41 -17.22
C ASN A 28 -11.07 -6.98 -16.78
N VAL A 29 -11.90 -6.84 -15.75
CA VAL A 29 -12.40 -5.55 -15.26
C VAL A 29 -11.45 -5.03 -14.19
N HIS A 30 -10.87 -3.85 -14.40
CA HIS A 30 -9.84 -3.28 -13.52
C HIS A 30 -10.29 -3.14 -12.04
N GLY A 31 -11.56 -2.81 -11.79
CA GLY A 31 -12.09 -2.73 -10.42
C GLY A 31 -12.08 -4.08 -9.69
N LEU A 32 -12.62 -5.13 -10.32
CA LEU A 32 -12.61 -6.49 -9.75
C LEU A 32 -11.19 -7.06 -9.68
N GLY A 33 -10.37 -6.80 -10.71
CA GLY A 33 -8.96 -7.19 -10.73
C GLY A 33 -8.16 -6.57 -9.59
N SER A 34 -8.44 -5.31 -9.23
CA SER A 34 -7.77 -4.64 -8.11
C SER A 34 -8.05 -5.32 -6.77
N TYR A 35 -9.30 -5.76 -6.53
CA TYR A 35 -9.60 -6.55 -5.33
C TYR A 35 -8.89 -7.90 -5.36
N MET A 36 -8.86 -8.57 -6.51
CA MET A 36 -8.21 -9.87 -6.62
C MET A 36 -6.71 -9.78 -6.36
N GLN A 37 -6.07 -8.72 -6.83
CA GLN A 37 -4.65 -8.47 -6.60
C GLN A 37 -4.30 -8.30 -5.12
N THR A 38 -5.17 -7.66 -4.32
CA THR A 38 -4.85 -7.38 -2.91
C THR A 38 -5.47 -8.37 -1.94
N THR A 39 -6.60 -8.98 -2.27
CA THR A 39 -7.38 -9.87 -1.39
C THR A 39 -7.42 -11.33 -1.86
N GLY A 40 -7.10 -11.60 -3.13
CA GLY A 40 -7.31 -12.90 -3.77
C GLY A 40 -8.74 -13.14 -4.27
N PHE A 41 -9.68 -12.25 -3.99
CA PHE A 41 -11.09 -12.36 -4.39
C PHE A 41 -11.49 -11.21 -5.31
N THR A 42 -12.40 -11.47 -6.25
CA THR A 42 -12.93 -10.42 -7.16
C THR A 42 -13.94 -9.51 -6.48
N LEU A 43 -14.60 -9.99 -5.42
CA LEU A 43 -15.60 -9.25 -4.66
C LEU A 43 -15.00 -8.59 -3.42
N PRO A 44 -15.52 -7.43 -2.99
CA PRO A 44 -15.10 -6.79 -1.75
C PRO A 44 -15.52 -7.61 -0.52
N GLY A 45 -14.91 -7.27 0.63
CA GLY A 45 -15.27 -7.83 1.94
C GLY A 45 -14.24 -8.81 2.51
N PHE A 46 -13.25 -9.21 1.71
CA PHE A 46 -12.15 -10.04 2.17
C PHE A 46 -10.96 -9.19 2.63
N PRO A 47 -10.22 -9.61 3.68
CA PRO A 47 -9.04 -8.90 4.13
C PRO A 47 -7.97 -8.89 3.04
N CYS A 48 -7.33 -7.74 2.83
CA CYS A 48 -6.17 -7.66 1.95
C CYS A 48 -4.95 -8.35 2.58
N MET A 49 -3.95 -8.65 1.75
CA MET A 49 -2.69 -9.25 2.17
C MET A 49 -2.00 -8.49 3.31
N GLY A 50 -2.01 -7.15 3.26
CA GLY A 50 -1.43 -6.32 4.34
C GLY A 50 -2.16 -6.48 5.68
N ALA A 51 -3.49 -6.60 5.65
CA ALA A 51 -4.29 -6.85 6.85
C ALA A 51 -4.02 -8.26 7.42
N TRP A 52 -3.87 -9.28 6.56
CA TRP A 52 -3.48 -10.62 6.99
C TRP A 52 -2.10 -10.64 7.66
N ILE A 53 -1.12 -9.97 7.06
CA ILE A 53 0.24 -9.88 7.61
C ILE A 53 0.20 -9.17 8.98
N SER A 54 -0.51 -8.04 9.08
CA SER A 54 -0.69 -7.30 10.32
C SER A 54 -1.36 -8.14 11.42
N TYR A 55 -2.37 -8.94 11.06
CA TYR A 55 -3.04 -9.83 12.00
C TYR A 55 -2.15 -10.99 12.45
N ALA A 56 -1.44 -11.64 11.51
CA ALA A 56 -0.65 -12.83 11.78
C ALA A 56 0.64 -12.54 12.56
N LEU A 57 1.33 -11.43 12.23
CA LEU A 57 2.60 -11.07 12.86
C LEU A 57 2.42 -10.24 14.13
N GLY A 58 1.25 -9.64 14.34
CA GLY A 58 0.97 -8.77 15.47
C GLY A 58 1.71 -7.43 15.39
N GLN A 59 1.99 -6.83 16.53
CA GLN A 59 2.58 -5.49 16.64
C GLN A 59 3.94 -5.53 17.34
N ILE A 60 4.91 -4.82 16.77
CA ILE A 60 6.23 -4.60 17.39
C ILE A 60 6.24 -3.25 18.13
N ASN A 61 5.40 -2.31 17.72
CA ASN A 61 5.27 -0.97 18.27
C ASN A 61 3.78 -0.65 18.48
N GLN A 62 3.43 -0.04 19.61
CA GLN A 62 2.05 0.36 19.94
C GLN A 62 1.71 1.79 19.48
N ASN A 63 2.70 2.56 19.07
CA ASN A 63 2.58 3.98 18.70
C ASN A 63 2.53 4.22 17.19
N LEU A 64 2.75 3.19 16.37
CA LEU A 64 2.77 3.29 14.92
C LEU A 64 1.80 2.27 14.29
N PRO A 65 1.19 2.60 13.13
CA PRO A 65 0.38 1.64 12.39
C PRO A 65 1.21 0.43 11.95
N GLU A 66 0.65 -0.77 12.09
CA GLU A 66 1.32 -2.01 11.70
C GLU A 66 1.25 -2.26 10.18
N PHE A 67 0.25 -1.66 9.51
CA PHE A 67 0.08 -1.74 8.06
C PHE A 67 -0.21 -0.35 7.49
N ILE A 68 0.71 0.11 6.64
CA ILE A 68 0.61 1.36 5.90
C ILE A 68 0.56 1.07 4.40
N PHE A 69 -0.04 2.00 3.65
CA PHE A 69 0.12 2.01 2.21
C PHE A 69 0.42 3.44 1.74
N MET A 70 1.27 3.53 0.72
CA MET A 70 1.68 4.79 0.13
C MET A 70 1.01 4.94 -1.24
N PRO A 71 0.12 5.95 -1.42
CA PRO A 71 -0.52 6.18 -2.70
C PRO A 71 0.50 6.68 -3.73
N ASP A 72 0.22 6.39 -5.01
CA ASP A 72 0.88 7.09 -6.11
C ASP A 72 0.54 8.59 -6.03
N PRO A 73 1.42 9.50 -6.50
CA PRO A 73 1.08 10.93 -6.58
C PRO A 73 -0.22 11.24 -7.33
N LYS A 74 -0.65 10.37 -8.26
CA LYS A 74 -1.92 10.48 -9.00
C LYS A 74 -3.14 10.04 -8.20
N GLY A 75 -2.94 9.47 -7.01
CA GLY A 75 -3.99 9.11 -6.07
C GLY A 75 -4.09 7.62 -5.78
N LEU A 76 -5.24 7.24 -5.21
CA LEU A 76 -5.53 5.85 -4.86
C LEU A 76 -5.91 5.03 -6.10
N PRO A 77 -5.73 3.70 -6.05
CA PRO A 77 -6.27 2.81 -7.07
C PRO A 77 -7.81 2.91 -7.15
N TYR A 78 -8.41 2.35 -8.20
CA TYR A 78 -9.83 2.51 -8.53
C TYR A 78 -10.80 2.28 -7.34
N ASN A 79 -10.61 1.22 -6.54
CA ASN A 79 -11.46 0.93 -5.37
C ASN A 79 -11.08 1.73 -4.10
N ASN A 80 -10.20 2.71 -4.21
CA ASN A 80 -9.70 3.53 -3.11
C ASN A 80 -9.19 2.67 -1.94
N LEU A 81 -9.64 2.99 -0.71
CA LEU A 81 -9.31 2.26 0.51
C LEU A 81 -9.87 0.84 0.54
N GLY A 82 -10.85 0.53 -0.32
CA GLY A 82 -11.42 -0.82 -0.42
C GLY A 82 -10.38 -1.88 -0.76
N ASN A 83 -9.34 -1.53 -1.53
CA ASN A 83 -8.24 -2.45 -1.84
C ASN A 83 -7.36 -2.80 -0.63
N PHE A 84 -7.42 -2.01 0.45
CA PHE A 84 -6.58 -2.13 1.64
C PHE A 84 -7.41 -2.39 2.91
N THR A 85 -8.58 -3.01 2.73
CA THR A 85 -9.55 -3.28 3.80
C THR A 85 -9.09 -4.43 4.71
N PRO A 86 -9.42 -4.39 6.02
CA PRO A 86 -9.27 -5.53 6.90
C PRO A 86 -10.37 -6.59 6.65
N GLY A 87 -11.37 -6.30 5.81
CA GLY A 87 -12.50 -7.19 5.60
C GLY A 87 -13.22 -7.48 6.93
N PHE A 88 -13.29 -8.76 7.29
CA PHE A 88 -13.84 -9.22 8.56
C PHE A 88 -12.83 -9.24 9.73
N LEU A 89 -11.56 -8.88 9.52
CA LEU A 89 -10.60 -8.73 10.60
C LEU A 89 -10.89 -7.45 11.41
N PRO A 90 -10.44 -7.36 12.68
CA PRO A 90 -10.59 -6.16 13.48
C PRO A 90 -10.07 -4.89 12.78
N ALA A 91 -10.77 -3.78 12.99
CA ALA A 91 -10.50 -2.50 12.31
C ALA A 91 -9.06 -1.97 12.47
N ARG A 92 -8.34 -2.40 13.51
CA ARG A 92 -6.92 -2.07 13.71
C ARG A 92 -6.02 -2.52 12.56
N HIS A 93 -6.42 -3.51 11.77
CA HIS A 93 -5.66 -4.01 10.63
C HIS A 93 -5.98 -3.28 9.31
N GLN A 94 -6.76 -2.19 9.38
CA GLN A 94 -7.00 -1.32 8.24
C GLN A 94 -5.71 -0.63 7.80
N GLY A 95 -5.42 -0.69 6.50
CA GLY A 95 -4.26 0.01 5.94
C GLY A 95 -4.37 1.52 6.16
N THR A 96 -3.35 2.09 6.79
CA THR A 96 -3.24 3.54 7.03
C THR A 96 -2.59 4.23 5.83
N VAL A 97 -3.23 5.28 5.32
CA VAL A 97 -2.70 6.07 4.18
C VAL A 97 -1.55 6.94 4.67
N ILE A 98 -0.39 6.83 4.02
CA ILE A 98 0.73 7.78 4.22
C ILE A 98 1.14 8.32 2.85
N ASN A 99 0.82 9.59 2.57
CA ASN A 99 1.23 10.27 1.34
C ASN A 99 2.60 10.93 1.53
N ALA A 100 3.67 10.17 1.33
CA ALA A 100 5.04 10.66 1.52
C ALA A 100 5.42 11.83 0.59
N SER A 101 4.67 12.05 -0.49
CA SER A 101 4.92 13.14 -1.46
C SER A 101 4.21 14.46 -1.10
N ASP A 102 3.33 14.45 -0.09
CA ASP A 102 2.61 15.64 0.38
C ASP A 102 3.33 16.23 1.60
N SER A 103 3.26 17.55 1.77
CA SER A 103 3.71 18.21 2.99
C SER A 103 2.89 17.81 4.22
N ARG A 104 1.72 17.19 4.00
CA ARG A 104 0.87 16.57 5.03
C ARG A 104 0.69 15.09 4.73
N PRO A 105 1.59 14.22 5.21
CA PRO A 105 1.56 12.80 4.87
C PRO A 105 0.33 12.06 5.37
N VAL A 106 -0.20 12.44 6.53
CA VAL A 106 -1.43 11.87 7.09
C VAL A 106 -2.56 12.89 6.94
N ARG A 107 -3.63 12.49 6.26
CA ARG A 107 -4.79 13.36 6.06
C ARG A 107 -5.49 13.64 7.39
N TYR A 108 -5.90 14.89 7.57
CA TYR A 108 -6.63 15.37 8.75
C TYR A 108 -5.89 15.21 10.08
N LEU A 109 -4.58 14.93 10.05
CA LEU A 109 -3.73 14.98 11.23
C LEU A 109 -3.11 16.38 11.31
N PHE A 110 -3.56 17.15 12.28
CA PHE A 110 -3.06 18.50 12.53
C PHE A 110 -2.36 18.53 13.89
N PRO A 111 -1.20 19.18 14.00
CA PRO A 111 -0.61 19.43 15.30
C PRO A 111 -1.54 20.33 16.12
N PRO A 112 -1.66 20.13 17.45
CA PRO A 112 -2.36 21.07 18.31
C PRO A 112 -1.71 22.46 18.24
N ALA A 113 -2.50 23.53 18.37
CA ALA A 113 -2.00 24.90 18.27
C ALA A 113 -0.92 25.22 19.31
N GLU A 114 -0.94 24.51 20.43
CA GLU A 114 -0.02 24.63 21.55
C GLU A 114 1.26 23.81 21.38
N ALA A 115 1.39 22.98 20.32
CA ALA A 115 2.54 22.12 20.07
C ALA A 115 3.78 22.91 19.62
N ARG A 116 4.37 23.66 20.57
CA ARG A 116 5.59 24.47 20.36
C ARG A 116 6.87 23.64 20.21
N HIS A 117 6.78 22.35 20.51
CA HIS A 117 7.90 21.42 20.50
C HIS A 117 8.22 20.90 19.10
N ILE A 118 7.30 21.00 18.13
CA ILE A 118 7.54 20.56 16.75
C ILE A 118 8.22 21.72 16.01
N ASN A 119 9.55 21.73 16.04
CA ASN A 119 10.38 22.74 15.41
C ASN A 119 11.61 22.08 14.75
N ALA A 120 12.39 22.86 14.00
CA ALA A 120 13.56 22.32 13.29
C ALA A 120 14.55 21.60 14.23
N ALA A 121 14.69 22.06 15.48
CA ALA A 121 15.57 21.44 16.45
C ALA A 121 15.03 20.09 16.95
N SER A 122 13.71 19.95 17.17
CA SER A 122 13.11 18.66 17.55
C SER A 122 13.13 17.63 16.43
N GLU A 123 12.96 18.08 15.18
CA GLU A 123 13.06 17.24 13.98
C GLU A 123 14.49 16.71 13.80
N GLN A 124 15.49 17.58 13.97
CA GLN A 124 16.89 17.20 13.96
C GLN A 124 17.19 16.17 15.08
N ALA A 125 16.75 16.46 16.30
CA ALA A 125 16.96 15.59 17.45
C ALA A 125 16.33 14.20 17.27
N SER A 126 15.25 14.07 16.50
CA SER A 126 14.58 12.78 16.24
C SER A 126 15.32 11.92 15.21
N ARG A 127 16.25 12.49 14.44
CA ARG A 127 17.06 11.79 13.43
C ARG A 127 18.41 11.31 13.96
N ASP A 128 18.83 11.85 15.10
CA ASP A 128 20.14 11.60 15.72
C ASP A 128 20.11 10.51 16.82
N ILE A 129 18.95 9.86 17.03
CA ILE A 129 18.73 8.74 17.97
C ILE A 129 18.61 7.44 17.19
#